data_AF-A0A917DWD0-F1
#
_entry.id   AF-A0A917DWD0-F1
#
_cell.length_a   1.000
_cell.length_b   1.000
_cell.length_c   1.000
_cell.angle_alpha   90.00
_cell.angle_beta   90.00
_cell.angle_gamma   90.00
#
_symmetry.space_group_name_H-M   'P 1'
#
loop_
_entity.id
_entity.type
_entity.pdbx_description
1 polymer ?
#
loop_
_entity_poly.entity_id
_entity_poly.type
_entity_poly.pdbx_seq_one_letter_code
_entity_poly.pdbx_strand_id
1 'polypeptide(L)'
;MANTVIASASIETIAAMAHAANAAYCKSLGDDSQMPWVDAPEWQRESAINGVEFHIANPEAGDAASHENWMKEKLEAGWKYGKVKDVEKKTHPCLVEFDKLPPEQQFKDALFRQIVHGSVHLLLPVEAELAATKRQLTAQKGVATRAKNEAAAIRAELPPTPRSVGPVDKPLKAEELLALIEDADSVMVVLSDGKREIAGVAPFTVEGNAWRRSGERLLLDVPSLQVEGPAAGKGGIARLAGYGLVIDGDLVAYANRPDALPLPPGSRTELKHDVVF
;
A
#
# COMPACT_ATOMS: atom_id res chain seq x y z
N MET A 1 -22.58 23.88 -7.62
CA MET A 1 -21.78 23.68 -6.39
C MET A 1 -21.58 22.20 -6.23
N ALA A 2 -20.37 21.72 -5.89
CA ALA A 2 -20.19 20.32 -5.57
C ALA A 2 -21.16 19.97 -4.43
N ASN A 3 -21.89 18.86 -4.57
CA ASN A 3 -22.78 18.37 -3.53
C ASN A 3 -21.88 17.87 -2.38
N THR A 4 -21.44 18.79 -1.53
CA THR A 4 -20.61 18.47 -0.36
C THR A 4 -21.53 17.86 0.67
N VAL A 5 -21.67 16.53 0.61
CA VAL A 5 -22.48 15.75 1.53
C VAL A 5 -21.68 15.59 2.82
N ILE A 6 -22.26 15.99 3.95
CA ILE A 6 -21.67 15.68 5.26
C ILE A 6 -21.62 14.17 5.44
N ALA A 7 -20.48 13.65 5.89
CA ALA A 7 -20.33 12.23 6.12
C ALA A 7 -21.34 11.71 7.16
N SER A 8 -21.90 10.51 6.96
CA SER A 8 -22.88 9.90 7.88
C SER A 8 -22.37 9.82 9.34
N ALA A 9 -21.08 9.51 9.55
CA ALA A 9 -20.48 9.50 10.89
C ALA A 9 -20.49 10.89 11.55
N SER A 10 -20.35 11.96 10.75
CA SER A 10 -20.44 13.34 11.23
C SER A 10 -21.89 13.69 11.60
N ILE A 11 -22.89 13.21 10.85
CA ILE A 11 -24.31 13.41 11.19
C ILE A 11 -24.63 12.79 12.56
N GLU A 12 -24.21 11.55 12.80
CA GLU A 12 -24.43 10.89 14.10
C GLU A 12 -23.72 11.63 15.24
N THR A 13 -22.51 12.11 15.00
CA THR A 13 -21.75 12.90 15.99
C THR A 13 -22.48 14.20 16.33
N ILE A 14 -22.98 14.93 15.34
CA ILE A 14 -23.76 16.16 15.54
C ILE A 14 -25.05 15.85 16.31
N ALA A 15 -25.74 14.76 15.97
CA ALA A 15 -26.96 14.34 16.65
C ALA A 15 -26.69 14.02 18.13
N ALA A 16 -25.59 13.32 18.42
CA ALA A 16 -25.17 13.02 19.78
C ALA A 16 -24.85 14.29 20.59
N MET A 17 -24.16 15.26 19.98
CA MET A 17 -23.86 16.55 20.61
C MET A 17 -25.13 17.35 20.91
N ALA A 18 -26.04 17.45 19.94
CA ALA A 18 -27.30 18.17 20.10
C ALA A 18 -28.21 17.50 21.14
N HIS A 19 -28.28 16.16 21.15
CA HIS A 19 -28.97 15.39 22.20
C HIS A 19 -28.37 15.64 23.58
N ALA A 20 -27.05 15.57 23.72
CA ALA A 20 -26.38 15.79 25.00
C ALA A 20 -26.63 17.20 25.54
N ALA A 21 -26.61 18.22 24.69
CA ALA A 21 -26.93 19.59 25.09
C ALA A 21 -28.39 19.75 25.52
N ASN A 22 -29.34 19.18 24.76
CA ASN A 22 -30.75 19.19 25.14
C ASN A 22 -30.99 18.43 26.46
N ALA A 23 -30.32 17.30 26.67
CA ALA A 23 -30.40 16.55 27.93
C ALA A 23 -29.86 17.35 29.12
N ALA A 24 -28.72 18.02 28.95
CA ALA A 24 -28.16 18.90 29.99
C ALA A 24 -29.09 20.08 30.31
N TYR A 25 -29.72 20.66 29.28
CA TYR A 25 -30.71 21.72 29.47
C TYR A 25 -31.97 21.22 30.19
N CYS A 26 -32.54 20.08 29.78
CA CYS A 26 -33.64 19.40 30.50
C CYS A 26 -33.31 19.19 31.98
N LYS A 27 -32.12 18.66 32.26
CA LYS A 27 -31.65 18.45 33.64
C LYS A 27 -31.58 19.75 34.45
N SER A 28 -31.18 20.86 33.83
CA SER A 28 -31.17 22.18 34.50
C SER A 28 -32.58 22.68 34.88
N LEU A 29 -33.61 22.18 34.19
CA LEU A 29 -35.02 22.44 34.49
C LEU A 29 -35.64 21.40 35.45
N GLY A 30 -34.83 20.47 35.97
CA GLY A 30 -35.29 19.40 36.86
C GLY A 30 -35.85 18.17 36.14
N ASP A 31 -35.66 18.05 34.82
CA ASP A 31 -36.03 16.86 34.04
C ASP A 31 -34.81 15.95 33.82
N ASP A 32 -34.67 14.94 34.69
CA ASP A 32 -33.63 13.91 34.59
C ASP A 32 -34.06 12.69 33.72
N SER A 33 -35.17 12.79 32.96
CA SER A 33 -35.68 11.66 32.17
C SER A 33 -34.87 11.34 30.91
N GLN A 34 -33.91 12.20 30.54
CA GLN A 34 -33.08 12.04 29.35
C GLN A 34 -31.85 11.18 29.65
N MET A 35 -31.72 10.04 28.97
CA MET A 35 -30.55 9.16 29.10
C MET A 35 -29.36 9.68 28.28
N PRO A 36 -28.11 9.38 28.69
CA PRO A 36 -26.93 9.61 27.87
C PRO A 36 -27.08 8.98 26.47
N TRP A 37 -26.45 9.56 25.45
CA TRP A 37 -26.59 9.10 24.05
C TRP A 37 -26.35 7.60 23.87
N VAL A 38 -25.34 7.05 24.55
CA VAL A 38 -24.96 5.63 24.47
C VAL A 38 -26.03 4.68 25.03
N ASP A 39 -26.87 5.18 25.93
CA ASP A 39 -27.96 4.42 26.58
C ASP A 39 -29.34 4.81 26.03
N ALA A 40 -29.43 5.85 25.21
CA ALA A 40 -30.66 6.30 24.60
C ALA A 40 -31.21 5.22 23.65
N PRO A 41 -32.52 4.94 23.64
CA PRO A 41 -33.11 3.95 22.75
C PRO A 41 -32.95 4.37 21.29
N GLU A 42 -32.93 3.39 20.39
CA GLU A 42 -32.69 3.58 18.96
C GLU A 42 -33.61 4.64 18.34
N TRP A 43 -34.93 4.56 18.58
CA TRP A 43 -35.90 5.54 18.07
C TRP A 43 -35.61 6.98 18.50
N GLN A 44 -34.96 7.18 19.66
CA GLN A 44 -34.61 8.52 20.14
C GLN A 44 -33.36 9.04 19.41
N ARG A 45 -32.38 8.17 19.17
CA ARG A 45 -31.20 8.50 18.37
C ARG A 45 -31.57 8.79 16.92
N GLU A 46 -32.44 7.97 16.33
CA GLU A 46 -32.97 8.17 14.97
C GLU A 46 -33.71 9.50 14.84
N SER A 47 -34.52 9.88 15.82
CA SER A 47 -35.22 11.17 15.84
C SER A 47 -34.25 12.35 15.87
N ALA A 48 -33.17 12.26 16.65
CA ALA A 48 -32.12 13.26 16.65
C ALA A 48 -31.38 13.31 15.30
N ILE A 49 -31.02 12.16 14.72
CA ILE A 49 -30.38 12.06 13.40
C ILE A 49 -31.27 12.70 12.33
N ASN A 50 -32.57 12.39 12.32
CA ASN A 50 -33.53 12.99 11.39
C ASN A 50 -33.56 14.53 11.51
N GLY A 51 -33.54 15.06 12.74
CA GLY A 51 -33.44 16.49 12.98
C GLY A 51 -32.17 17.12 12.40
N VAL A 52 -31.01 16.44 12.51
CA VAL A 52 -29.76 16.90 11.89
C VAL A 52 -29.86 16.89 10.36
N GLU A 53 -30.35 15.80 9.78
CA GLU A 53 -30.54 15.67 8.33
C GLU A 53 -31.49 16.74 7.79
N PHE A 54 -32.57 17.02 8.51
CA PHE A 54 -33.51 18.08 8.16
C PHE A 54 -32.82 19.44 8.09
N HIS A 55 -32.02 19.82 9.08
CA HIS A 55 -31.31 21.10 9.09
C HIS A 55 -30.19 21.18 8.05
N ILE A 56 -29.52 20.06 7.74
CA ILE A 56 -28.55 19.99 6.64
C ILE A 56 -29.25 20.22 5.30
N ALA A 57 -30.41 19.60 5.08
CA ALA A 57 -31.19 19.76 3.86
C ALA A 57 -31.88 21.12 3.75
N ASN A 58 -32.15 21.77 4.88
CA ASN A 58 -32.86 23.04 4.98
C ASN A 58 -32.07 24.06 5.83
N PRO A 59 -30.98 24.65 5.31
CA PRO A 59 -30.10 25.53 6.09
C PRO A 59 -30.75 26.81 6.61
N GLU A 60 -31.89 27.21 6.04
CA GLU A 60 -32.64 28.40 6.48
C GLU A 60 -33.80 28.06 7.41
N ALA A 61 -33.97 26.78 7.78
CA ALA A 61 -35.02 26.35 8.70
C ALA A 61 -34.86 27.02 10.07
N GLY A 62 -35.93 27.63 10.55
CA GLY A 62 -36.02 28.20 11.90
C GLY A 62 -36.46 27.17 12.95
N ASP A 63 -36.57 27.62 14.19
CA ASP A 63 -36.91 26.79 15.36
C ASP A 63 -38.29 26.15 15.21
N ALA A 64 -39.29 26.89 14.71
CA ALA A 64 -40.63 26.38 14.44
C ALA A 64 -40.62 25.24 13.41
N ALA A 65 -39.83 25.37 12.34
CA ALA A 65 -39.71 24.32 11.32
C ALA A 65 -39.00 23.06 11.87
N SER A 66 -38.04 23.24 12.78
CA SER A 66 -37.41 22.14 13.53
C SER A 66 -38.44 21.36 14.34
N HIS A 67 -39.28 22.09 15.09
CA HIS A 67 -40.36 21.50 15.89
C HIS A 67 -41.42 20.80 15.03
N GLU A 68 -41.83 21.43 13.93
CA GLU A 68 -42.80 20.85 12.98
C GLU A 68 -42.29 19.55 12.36
N ASN A 69 -40.99 19.49 12.02
CA ASN A 69 -40.36 18.26 11.54
C ASN A 69 -40.40 17.14 12.60
N TRP A 70 -40.03 17.47 13.84
CA TRP A 70 -40.13 16.53 14.97
C TRP A 70 -41.57 16.07 15.22
N MET A 71 -42.53 17.00 15.20
CA MET A 71 -43.95 16.67 15.36
C MET A 71 -44.43 15.74 14.26
N LYS A 72 -44.08 16.02 13.00
CA LYS A 72 -44.44 15.18 11.86
C LYS A 72 -43.95 13.75 12.04
N GLU A 73 -42.67 13.58 12.39
CA GLU A 73 -42.07 12.27 12.67
C GLU A 73 -42.83 11.53 13.78
N LYS A 74 -43.16 12.22 14.88
CA LYS A 74 -43.90 11.62 15.99
C LYS A 74 -45.32 11.24 15.61
N LEU A 75 -46.03 12.09 14.87
CA LEU A 75 -47.39 11.80 14.39
C LEU A 75 -47.39 10.59 13.44
N GLU A 76 -46.44 10.51 12.52
CA GLU A 76 -46.27 9.36 11.61
C GLU A 76 -45.95 8.07 12.37
N ALA A 77 -45.18 8.16 13.47
CA ALA A 77 -44.94 7.06 14.39
C ALA A 77 -46.12 6.73 15.32
N GLY A 78 -47.27 7.40 15.15
CA GLY A 78 -48.52 7.15 15.88
C GLY A 78 -48.59 7.82 17.26
N TRP A 79 -47.73 8.81 17.54
CA TRP A 79 -47.86 9.63 18.73
C TRP A 79 -49.02 10.61 18.62
N LYS A 80 -49.58 10.97 19.76
CA LYS A 80 -50.69 11.94 19.85
C LYS A 80 -50.50 12.87 21.03
N TYR A 81 -51.20 14.00 21.02
CA TYR A 81 -51.20 14.91 22.16
C TYR A 81 -51.69 14.19 23.43
N GLY A 82 -51.01 14.47 24.55
CA GLY A 82 -51.47 14.12 25.89
C GLY A 82 -50.71 14.93 26.94
N LYS A 83 -51.34 15.15 28.10
CA LYS A 83 -50.82 16.07 29.14
C LYS A 83 -49.47 15.66 29.72
N VAL A 84 -49.11 14.38 29.61
CA VAL A 84 -47.85 13.81 30.11
C VAL A 84 -47.25 12.92 29.02
N LYS A 85 -45.93 12.87 28.96
CA LYS A 85 -45.20 11.96 28.08
C LYS A 85 -45.41 10.52 28.55
N ASP A 86 -45.93 9.67 27.68
CA ASP A 86 -46.15 8.24 27.95
C ASP A 86 -45.72 7.45 26.70
N VAL A 87 -44.66 6.66 26.83
CA VAL A 87 -44.05 5.93 25.70
C VAL A 87 -44.96 4.78 25.25
N GLU A 88 -45.64 4.10 26.18
CA GLU A 88 -46.53 2.98 25.86
C GLU A 88 -47.81 3.47 25.18
N LYS A 89 -48.41 4.56 25.69
CA LYS A 89 -49.61 5.17 25.09
C LYS A 89 -49.30 6.08 23.90
N LYS A 90 -48.02 6.28 23.59
CA LYS A 90 -47.50 7.24 22.60
C LYS A 90 -48.13 8.63 22.75
N THR A 91 -48.10 9.20 23.96
CA THR A 91 -48.57 10.56 24.19
C THR A 91 -47.43 11.52 24.49
N HIS A 92 -47.51 12.77 24.01
CA HIS A 92 -46.51 13.80 24.33
C HIS A 92 -47.16 15.19 24.48
N PRO A 93 -46.79 15.98 25.51
CA PRO A 93 -47.40 17.30 25.76
C PRO A 93 -47.02 18.35 24.71
N CYS A 94 -45.84 18.22 24.11
CA CYS A 94 -45.35 19.13 23.07
C CYS A 94 -45.92 18.88 21.66
N LEU A 95 -46.87 17.96 21.47
CA LEU A 95 -47.55 17.77 20.18
C LEU A 95 -48.63 18.85 19.98
N VAL A 96 -48.18 20.10 19.94
CA VAL A 96 -48.94 21.34 19.74
C VAL A 96 -48.10 22.29 18.87
N GLU A 97 -48.74 23.27 18.23
CA GLU A 97 -48.04 24.30 17.43
C GLU A 97 -46.92 24.98 18.24
N PHE A 98 -45.84 25.38 17.54
CA PHE A 98 -44.64 25.95 18.16
C PHE A 98 -44.96 27.13 19.10
N ASP A 99 -45.80 28.06 18.67
CA ASP A 99 -46.19 29.25 19.46
C ASP A 99 -46.99 28.92 20.72
N LYS A 100 -47.53 27.69 20.84
CA LYS A 100 -48.26 27.19 22.01
C LYS A 100 -47.36 26.43 22.98
N LEU A 101 -46.08 26.21 22.63
CA LEU A 101 -45.13 25.58 23.53
C LEU A 101 -44.73 26.54 24.66
N PRO A 102 -44.44 26.01 25.87
CA PRO A 102 -43.73 26.76 26.89
C PRO A 102 -42.39 27.29 26.33
N PRO A 103 -41.92 28.48 26.76
CA PRO A 103 -40.65 29.04 26.31
C PRO A 103 -39.46 28.07 26.48
N GLU A 104 -39.48 27.27 27.54
CA GLU A 104 -38.45 26.29 27.82
C GLU A 104 -38.41 25.18 26.76
N GLN A 105 -39.56 24.80 26.18
CA GLN A 105 -39.61 23.81 25.11
C GLN A 105 -39.20 24.42 23.76
N GLN A 106 -39.61 25.65 23.46
CA GLN A 106 -39.15 26.37 22.26
C GLN A 106 -37.63 26.52 22.23
N PHE A 107 -37.02 26.78 23.40
CA PHE A 107 -35.57 26.91 23.50
C PHE A 107 -34.81 25.61 23.14
N LYS A 108 -35.42 24.43 23.32
CA LYS A 108 -34.78 23.16 22.91
C LYS A 108 -34.61 23.06 21.40
N ASP A 109 -35.57 23.56 20.62
CA ASP A 109 -35.47 23.62 19.17
C ASP A 109 -34.39 24.62 18.73
N ALA A 110 -34.35 25.79 19.36
CA ALA A 110 -33.32 26.81 19.13
C ALA A 110 -31.91 26.28 19.44
N LEU A 111 -31.75 25.62 20.59
CA LEU A 111 -30.49 25.02 21.03
C LEU A 111 -30.04 23.92 20.07
N PHE A 112 -30.94 23.00 19.72
CA PHE A 112 -30.66 21.92 18.78
C PHE A 112 -30.22 22.48 17.43
N ARG A 113 -31.01 23.39 16.84
CA ARG A 113 -30.71 24.06 15.58
C ARG A 113 -29.33 24.72 15.62
N GLN A 114 -29.03 25.50 16.66
CA GLN A 114 -27.77 26.23 16.75
C GLN A 114 -26.55 25.29 16.79
N ILE A 115 -26.65 24.15 17.48
CA ILE A 115 -25.59 23.14 17.52
C ILE A 115 -25.39 22.52 16.15
N VAL A 116 -26.48 22.15 15.46
CA VAL A 116 -26.40 21.57 14.12
C VAL A 116 -25.75 22.54 13.14
N HIS A 117 -26.27 23.76 13.06
CA HIS A 117 -25.80 24.78 12.11
C HIS A 117 -24.35 25.18 12.37
N GLY A 118 -23.98 25.36 13.65
CA GLY A 118 -22.60 25.64 14.04
C GLY A 118 -21.65 24.50 13.66
N SER A 119 -22.06 23.24 13.88
CA SER A 119 -21.26 22.07 13.53
C SER A 119 -21.11 21.92 12.02
N VAL A 120 -22.19 22.08 11.27
CA VAL A 120 -22.21 22.04 9.80
C VAL A 120 -21.27 23.09 9.21
N HIS A 121 -21.35 24.33 9.71
CA HIS A 121 -20.50 25.43 9.25
C HIS A 121 -19.00 25.13 9.44
N LEU A 122 -18.63 24.46 10.54
CA LEU A 122 -17.25 24.10 10.84
C LEU A 122 -16.78 22.85 10.08
N LEU A 123 -17.64 21.86 9.90
CA LEU A 123 -17.26 20.56 9.33
C LEU A 123 -17.23 20.57 7.80
N LEU A 124 -18.13 21.29 7.14
CA LEU A 124 -18.21 21.31 5.67
C LEU A 124 -16.89 21.71 4.98
N PRO A 125 -16.18 22.78 5.40
CA PRO A 125 -14.91 23.15 4.80
C PRO A 125 -13.83 22.09 5.02
N VAL A 126 -13.77 21.51 6.23
CA VAL A 126 -12.77 20.51 6.61
C VAL A 126 -12.96 19.22 5.81
N GLU A 127 -14.21 18.76 5.67
CA GLU A 127 -14.51 17.57 4.87
C GLU A 127 -14.24 17.78 3.37
N ALA A 128 -14.52 18.99 2.85
CA ALA A 128 -14.20 19.35 1.48
C ALA A 128 -12.68 19.35 1.23
N GLU A 129 -11.90 19.92 2.17
CA GLU A 129 -10.43 19.92 2.12
C GLU A 129 -9.89 18.49 2.18
N LEU A 130 -10.37 17.67 3.13
CA LEU A 130 -9.97 16.26 3.24
C LEU A 130 -10.24 15.48 1.94
N ALA A 131 -11.40 15.69 1.32
CA ALA A 131 -11.75 15.07 0.05
C ALA A 131 -10.81 15.52 -1.09
N ALA A 132 -10.45 16.81 -1.14
CA ALA A 132 -9.50 17.34 -2.10
C ALA A 132 -8.09 16.75 -1.90
N THR A 133 -7.61 16.68 -0.66
CA THR A 133 -6.30 16.08 -0.32
C THR A 133 -6.24 14.60 -0.71
N LYS A 134 -7.30 13.83 -0.44
CA LYS A 134 -7.37 12.41 -0.84
C LYS A 134 -7.29 12.23 -2.36
N ARG A 135 -7.95 13.11 -3.14
CA ARG A 135 -7.87 13.09 -4.62
C ARG A 135 -6.45 13.40 -5.11
N GLN A 136 -5.81 14.41 -4.53
CA GLN A 136 -4.42 14.77 -4.86
C GLN A 136 -3.44 13.63 -4.56
N LEU A 137 -3.56 12.99 -3.39
CA LEU A 137 -2.74 11.84 -3.02
C LEU A 137 -2.88 10.68 -4.01
N THR A 138 -4.12 10.38 -4.41
CA THR A 138 -4.40 9.32 -5.39
C THR A 138 -3.77 9.64 -6.75
N ALA A 139 -3.87 10.89 -7.20
CA ALA A 139 -3.22 11.34 -8.43
C ALA A 139 -1.68 11.22 -8.36
N GLN A 140 -1.06 11.63 -7.25
CA GLN A 140 0.38 11.50 -7.03
C GLN A 140 0.85 10.04 -7.05
N LYS A 141 0.11 9.12 -6.41
CA LYS A 141 0.38 7.67 -6.49
C LYS A 141 0.36 7.17 -7.93
N GLY A 142 -0.61 7.61 -8.74
CA GLY A 142 -0.67 7.27 -10.16
C GLY A 142 0.52 7.78 -10.98
N VAL A 143 1.05 8.97 -10.66
CA VAL A 143 2.29 9.50 -11.25
C VAL A 143 3.48 8.64 -10.83
N ALA A 144 3.62 8.33 -9.54
CA ALA A 144 4.72 7.52 -9.03
C ALA A 144 4.75 6.10 -9.65
N THR A 145 3.59 5.45 -9.79
CA THR A 145 3.49 4.14 -10.47
C THR A 145 3.94 4.22 -11.93
N ARG A 146 3.53 5.25 -12.67
CA ARG A 146 3.97 5.44 -14.07
C ARG A 146 5.47 5.64 -14.16
N ALA A 147 6.04 6.52 -13.34
CA ALA A 147 7.48 6.74 -13.29
C ALA A 147 8.26 5.45 -12.94
N LYS A 148 7.73 4.64 -12.01
CA LYS A 148 8.33 3.34 -11.67
C LYS A 148 8.32 2.37 -12.85
N ASN A 149 7.21 2.30 -13.59
CA ASN A 149 7.09 1.44 -14.76
C ASN A 149 8.01 1.88 -15.90
N GLU A 150 8.12 3.19 -16.13
CA GLU A 150 9.05 3.76 -17.12
C GLU A 150 10.51 3.46 -16.75
N ALA A 151 10.89 3.63 -15.48
CA ALA A 151 12.22 3.26 -15.00
C ALA A 151 12.50 1.75 -15.15
N ALA A 152 11.50 0.89 -14.95
CA ALA A 152 11.62 -0.55 -15.16
C ALA A 152 11.80 -0.91 -16.65
N ALA A 153 11.09 -0.22 -17.56
CA ALA A 153 11.25 -0.39 -19.00
C ALA A 153 12.66 0.02 -19.46
N ILE A 154 13.13 1.19 -19.02
CA ILE A 154 14.51 1.65 -19.30
C ILE A 154 15.54 0.64 -18.77
N ARG A 155 15.33 0.11 -17.56
CA ARG A 155 16.21 -0.93 -17.00
C ARG A 155 16.23 -2.21 -17.84
N ALA A 156 15.11 -2.60 -18.44
CA ALA A 156 15.02 -3.79 -19.27
C ALA A 156 15.79 -3.66 -20.60
N GLU A 157 16.02 -2.44 -21.07
CA GLU A 157 16.84 -2.16 -22.26
C GLU A 157 18.36 -2.15 -21.98
N LEU A 158 18.76 -2.04 -20.71
CA LEU A 158 20.18 -2.10 -20.34
C LEU A 158 20.73 -3.52 -20.51
N PRO A 159 22.00 -3.68 -20.95
CA PRO A 159 22.63 -4.99 -21.00
C PRO A 159 22.60 -5.66 -19.61
N PRO A 160 22.44 -7.00 -19.55
CA PRO A 160 22.38 -7.71 -18.29
C PRO A 160 23.62 -7.41 -17.46
N THR A 161 23.42 -7.16 -16.16
CA THR A 161 24.55 -6.98 -15.26
C THR A 161 25.34 -8.29 -15.21
N PRO A 162 26.68 -8.26 -15.41
CA PRO A 162 27.48 -9.47 -15.34
C PRO A 162 27.25 -10.21 -14.03
N ARG A 163 27.10 -11.53 -14.11
CA ARG A 163 26.75 -12.35 -12.94
C ARG A 163 27.87 -12.32 -11.91
N SER A 164 27.54 -12.54 -10.64
CA SER A 164 28.56 -12.73 -9.60
C SER A 164 29.28 -14.05 -9.85
N VAL A 165 30.59 -14.01 -10.06
CA VAL A 165 31.43 -15.18 -10.31
C VAL A 165 32.72 -15.00 -9.54
N GLY A 166 32.79 -15.59 -8.36
CA GLY A 166 33.92 -15.50 -7.45
C GLY A 166 34.01 -16.74 -6.57
N PRO A 167 34.93 -16.76 -5.59
CA PRO A 167 35.11 -17.89 -4.69
C PRO A 167 33.81 -18.35 -4.05
N VAL A 168 33.57 -19.66 -4.06
CA VAL A 168 32.41 -20.29 -3.41
C VAL A 168 32.77 -20.66 -1.97
N ASP A 169 31.80 -20.57 -1.04
CA ASP A 169 32.04 -20.79 0.39
C ASP A 169 32.47 -22.22 0.73
N LYS A 170 32.00 -23.20 -0.04
CA LYS A 170 32.27 -24.64 0.15
C LYS A 170 32.62 -25.29 -1.18
N PRO A 171 33.90 -25.26 -1.60
CA PRO A 171 34.30 -25.89 -2.85
C PRO A 171 34.13 -27.42 -2.74
N LEU A 172 33.50 -28.01 -3.76
CA LEU A 172 33.34 -29.44 -3.90
C LEU A 172 34.66 -30.09 -4.36
N LYS A 173 34.85 -31.37 -4.02
CA LYS A 173 36.00 -32.14 -4.51
C LYS A 173 35.80 -32.52 -5.98
N ALA A 174 36.90 -32.80 -6.69
CA ALA A 174 36.84 -33.18 -8.10
C ALA A 174 35.91 -34.38 -8.41
N GLU A 175 35.79 -35.34 -7.49
CA GLU A 175 34.88 -36.48 -7.65
C GLU A 175 33.40 -36.07 -7.59
N GLU A 176 33.06 -35.17 -6.66
CA GLU A 176 31.71 -34.62 -6.53
C GLU A 176 31.35 -33.73 -7.72
N LEU A 177 32.32 -32.92 -8.19
CA LEU A 177 32.15 -32.11 -9.40
C LEU A 177 31.93 -32.97 -10.65
N LEU A 178 32.67 -34.07 -10.80
CA LEU A 178 32.49 -34.99 -11.92
C LEU A 178 31.11 -35.63 -11.92
N ALA A 179 30.64 -36.10 -10.76
CA ALA A 179 29.30 -36.66 -10.62
C ALA A 179 28.22 -35.64 -11.01
N LEU A 180 28.35 -34.38 -10.58
CA LEU A 180 27.44 -33.30 -10.98
C LEU A 180 27.48 -33.03 -12.49
N ILE A 181 28.66 -33.07 -13.10
CA ILE A 181 28.84 -32.85 -14.55
C ILE A 181 28.21 -33.98 -15.37
N GLU A 182 28.30 -35.23 -14.91
CA GLU A 182 27.75 -36.40 -15.61
C GLU A 182 26.22 -36.37 -15.70
N ASP A 183 25.56 -35.87 -14.65
CA ASP A 183 24.10 -35.80 -14.55
C ASP A 183 23.51 -34.46 -15.04
N ALA A 184 24.34 -33.50 -15.43
CA ALA A 184 23.91 -32.13 -15.76
C ALA A 184 23.30 -31.99 -17.16
N ASP A 185 22.27 -31.15 -17.26
CA ASP A 185 21.72 -30.72 -18.55
C ASP A 185 22.61 -29.63 -19.20
N SER A 186 23.30 -28.83 -18.38
CA SER A 186 24.17 -27.75 -18.84
C SER A 186 25.42 -27.59 -17.97
N VAL A 187 26.60 -27.62 -18.60
CA VAL A 187 27.89 -27.34 -17.96
C VAL A 187 28.58 -26.20 -18.70
N MET A 188 28.82 -25.10 -17.99
CA MET A 188 29.45 -23.90 -18.53
C MET A 188 30.65 -23.47 -17.70
N VAL A 189 31.66 -22.93 -18.37
CA VAL A 189 32.75 -22.21 -17.73
C VAL A 189 32.61 -20.72 -18.01
N VAL A 190 32.61 -19.93 -16.95
CA VAL A 190 32.46 -18.47 -17.00
C VAL A 190 33.77 -17.80 -16.64
N LEU A 191 34.24 -16.89 -17.48
CA LEU A 191 35.47 -16.13 -17.25
C LEU A 191 35.22 -14.98 -16.27
N SER A 192 36.06 -14.87 -15.23
CA SER A 192 35.85 -13.98 -14.10
C SER A 192 37.00 -13.00 -13.88
N ASP A 193 36.66 -11.77 -13.46
CA ASP A 193 37.60 -10.73 -13.01
C ASP A 193 38.05 -10.89 -11.54
N GLY A 194 37.61 -11.96 -10.87
CA GLY A 194 37.84 -12.20 -9.45
C GLY A 194 36.57 -12.08 -8.60
N LYS A 195 35.55 -11.38 -9.11
CA LYS A 195 34.28 -11.14 -8.40
C LYS A 195 33.07 -11.34 -9.29
N ARG A 196 33.18 -11.04 -10.58
CA ARG A 196 32.11 -11.06 -11.57
C ARG A 196 32.57 -11.68 -12.87
N GLU A 197 31.60 -12.13 -13.64
CA GLU A 197 31.78 -12.46 -15.05
C GLU A 197 32.34 -11.25 -15.80
N ILE A 198 33.28 -11.49 -16.70
CA ILE A 198 33.87 -10.44 -17.53
C ILE A 198 32.84 -10.04 -18.59
N ALA A 199 32.34 -8.81 -18.49
CA ALA A 199 31.37 -8.28 -19.45
C ALA A 199 31.89 -8.35 -20.89
N GLY A 200 31.10 -8.94 -21.79
CA GLY A 200 31.43 -9.03 -23.22
C GLY A 200 32.38 -10.17 -23.60
N VAL A 201 32.78 -11.02 -22.65
CA VAL A 201 33.50 -12.26 -22.93
C VAL A 201 32.53 -13.42 -22.75
N ALA A 202 32.27 -14.18 -23.81
CA ALA A 202 31.29 -15.25 -23.78
C ALA A 202 31.75 -16.40 -22.86
N PRO A 203 30.87 -16.92 -21.98
CA PRO A 203 31.11 -18.22 -21.36
C PRO A 203 31.06 -19.31 -22.43
N PHE A 204 31.71 -20.44 -22.17
CA PHE A 204 31.69 -21.57 -23.09
C PHE A 204 31.09 -22.80 -22.43
N THR A 205 30.24 -23.50 -23.18
CA THR A 205 29.65 -24.78 -22.80
C THR A 205 30.67 -25.89 -23.01
N VAL A 206 30.77 -26.80 -22.04
CA VAL A 206 31.74 -27.89 -22.04
C VAL A 206 30.99 -29.22 -21.96
N GLU A 207 31.31 -30.15 -22.85
CA GLU A 207 30.79 -31.51 -22.77
C GLU A 207 31.36 -32.26 -21.55
N GLY A 208 30.55 -33.10 -20.90
CA GLY A 208 30.97 -33.79 -19.68
C GLY A 208 32.22 -34.66 -19.85
N ASN A 209 32.43 -35.23 -21.03
CA ASN A 209 33.60 -36.06 -21.37
C ASN A 209 34.92 -35.28 -21.51
N ALA A 210 34.88 -33.94 -21.54
CA ALA A 210 36.06 -33.08 -21.67
C ALA A 210 36.80 -32.88 -20.34
N TRP A 211 36.24 -33.36 -19.22
CA TRP A 211 36.81 -33.20 -17.90
C TRP A 211 37.64 -34.43 -17.51
N ARG A 212 38.85 -34.18 -17.02
CA ARG A 212 39.77 -35.24 -16.56
C ARG A 212 40.22 -34.96 -15.14
N ARG A 213 40.14 -35.98 -14.29
CA ARG A 213 40.69 -35.91 -12.93
C ARG A 213 42.22 -35.92 -12.97
N SER A 214 42.84 -34.99 -12.24
CA SER A 214 44.28 -34.90 -12.05
C SER A 214 44.59 -34.76 -10.55
N GLY A 215 44.66 -35.89 -9.86
CA GLY A 215 44.73 -35.93 -8.39
C GLY A 215 43.40 -35.49 -7.76
N GLU A 216 43.45 -34.50 -6.88
CA GLU A 216 42.26 -33.90 -6.24
C GLU A 216 41.60 -32.80 -7.08
N ARG A 217 42.18 -32.48 -8.25
CA ARG A 217 41.73 -31.40 -9.13
C ARG A 217 41.00 -31.93 -10.35
N LEU A 218 40.15 -31.09 -10.91
CA LEU A 218 39.41 -31.34 -12.13
C LEU A 218 39.93 -30.44 -13.26
N LEU A 219 40.58 -31.04 -14.25
CA LEU A 219 41.16 -30.35 -15.40
C LEU A 219 40.19 -30.39 -16.57
N LEU A 220 40.01 -29.26 -17.24
CA LEU A 220 39.42 -29.22 -18.57
C LEU A 220 40.47 -29.65 -19.63
N ASP A 221 40.29 -30.86 -20.18
CA ASP A 221 41.23 -31.51 -21.11
C ASP A 221 40.68 -31.45 -22.54
N VAL A 222 40.83 -30.29 -23.17
CA VAL A 222 40.41 -30.04 -24.56
C VAL A 222 41.60 -29.77 -25.48
N PRO A 223 41.52 -30.16 -26.78
CA PRO A 223 42.63 -29.98 -27.71
C PRO A 223 42.99 -28.51 -27.96
N SER A 224 42.02 -27.60 -27.85
CA SER A 224 42.16 -26.15 -27.89
C SER A 224 41.00 -25.49 -27.13
N LEU A 225 41.27 -24.35 -26.50
CA LEU A 225 40.28 -23.48 -25.85
C LEU A 225 40.58 -22.03 -26.22
N GLN A 226 39.90 -21.53 -27.24
CA GLN A 226 40.05 -20.15 -27.71
C GLN A 226 38.95 -19.26 -27.14
N VAL A 227 39.35 -18.13 -26.56
CA VAL A 227 38.41 -17.14 -26.04
C VAL A 227 38.67 -15.79 -26.69
N GLU A 228 37.58 -15.13 -27.09
CA GLU A 228 37.62 -13.78 -27.64
C GLU A 228 37.49 -12.74 -26.52
N GLY A 229 38.38 -11.75 -26.51
CA GLY A 229 38.28 -10.60 -25.61
C GLY A 229 37.03 -9.77 -25.91
N PRO A 230 36.64 -8.86 -24.98
CA PRO A 230 35.43 -8.06 -25.15
C PRO A 230 35.49 -7.19 -26.42
N ALA A 231 34.33 -6.78 -26.94
CA ALA A 231 34.29 -5.86 -28.07
C ALA A 231 35.04 -4.54 -27.75
N ALA A 232 35.60 -3.89 -28.77
CA ALA A 232 36.26 -2.60 -28.62
C ALA A 232 35.27 -1.56 -28.07
N GLY A 233 35.58 -1.01 -26.89
CA GLY A 233 34.71 -0.07 -26.18
C GLY A 233 35.47 0.74 -25.12
N LYS A 234 34.75 1.54 -24.34
CA LYS A 234 35.35 2.45 -23.32
C LYS A 234 35.96 1.73 -22.10
N GLY A 235 35.90 0.40 -22.02
CA GLY A 235 36.18 -0.40 -20.82
C GLY A 235 37.65 -0.80 -20.56
N GLY A 236 38.60 -0.39 -21.40
CA GLY A 236 40.00 -0.80 -21.25
C GLY A 236 40.24 -2.29 -21.49
N ILE A 237 41.40 -2.80 -21.06
CA ILE A 237 41.78 -4.22 -21.24
C ILE A 237 41.18 -5.03 -20.08
N ALA A 238 40.31 -5.98 -20.38
CA ALA A 238 39.76 -6.90 -19.39
C ALA A 238 40.86 -7.77 -18.76
N ARG A 239 40.67 -8.19 -17.51
CA ARG A 239 41.64 -8.98 -16.75
C ARG A 239 40.97 -10.27 -16.28
N LEU A 240 41.41 -11.39 -16.82
CA LEU A 240 40.98 -12.71 -16.44
C LEU A 240 41.71 -13.16 -15.19
N ALA A 241 41.03 -13.15 -14.05
CA ALA A 241 41.59 -13.54 -12.76
C ALA A 241 41.17 -14.95 -12.31
N GLY A 242 40.15 -15.54 -12.94
CA GLY A 242 39.70 -16.89 -12.59
C GLY A 242 38.55 -17.39 -13.46
N TYR A 243 38.04 -18.56 -13.10
CA TYR A 243 36.97 -19.27 -13.79
C TYR A 243 35.90 -19.70 -12.80
N GLY A 244 34.63 -19.54 -13.17
CA GLY A 244 33.51 -20.17 -12.47
C GLY A 244 33.01 -21.37 -13.25
N LEU A 245 32.77 -22.48 -12.55
CA LEU A 245 32.05 -23.63 -13.08
C LEU A 245 30.57 -23.45 -12.76
N VAL A 246 29.75 -23.33 -13.80
CA VAL A 246 28.30 -23.18 -13.67
C VAL A 246 27.64 -24.44 -14.21
N ILE A 247 26.91 -25.13 -13.34
CA ILE A 247 26.16 -26.35 -13.69
C ILE A 247 24.67 -26.05 -13.50
N ASP A 248 23.86 -26.27 -14.53
CA ASP A 248 22.41 -26.04 -14.54
C ASP A 248 21.98 -24.64 -14.03
N GLY A 249 22.87 -23.65 -14.21
CA GLY A 249 22.67 -22.25 -13.82
C GLY A 249 23.30 -21.87 -12.48
N ASP A 250 23.76 -22.83 -11.68
CA ASP A 250 24.36 -22.59 -10.36
C ASP A 250 25.89 -22.58 -10.43
N LEU A 251 26.51 -21.60 -9.75
CA LEU A 251 27.97 -21.54 -9.59
C LEU A 251 28.41 -22.56 -8.53
N VAL A 252 28.97 -23.69 -8.97
CA VAL A 252 29.34 -24.82 -8.10
C VAL A 252 30.82 -24.82 -7.70
N ALA A 253 31.68 -24.21 -8.52
CA ALA A 253 33.10 -24.09 -8.22
C ALA A 253 33.71 -22.80 -8.78
N TYR A 254 34.83 -22.41 -8.19
CA TYR A 254 35.60 -21.26 -8.64
C TYR A 254 37.11 -21.54 -8.57
N ALA A 255 37.79 -21.34 -9.69
CA ALA A 255 39.23 -21.51 -9.82
C ALA A 255 39.91 -20.15 -9.99
N ASN A 256 40.86 -19.84 -9.11
CA ASN A 256 41.71 -18.67 -9.28
C ASN A 256 42.82 -18.96 -10.29
N ARG A 257 43.12 -18.00 -11.16
CA ARG A 257 44.38 -18.00 -11.90
C ARG A 257 45.51 -17.51 -10.99
N PRO A 258 46.73 -18.02 -11.13
CA PRO A 258 47.90 -17.48 -10.43
C PRO A 258 48.17 -16.01 -10.78
N ASP A 259 47.99 -15.67 -12.07
CA ASP A 259 48.18 -14.32 -12.60
C ASP A 259 46.98 -13.89 -13.44
N ALA A 260 46.58 -12.63 -13.27
CA ALA A 260 45.50 -12.03 -14.03
C ALA A 260 45.92 -11.78 -15.49
N LEU A 261 45.37 -12.56 -16.41
CA LEU A 261 45.70 -12.52 -17.83
C LEU A 261 44.95 -11.36 -18.52
N PRO A 262 45.63 -10.42 -19.20
CA PRO A 262 44.96 -9.41 -20.00
C PRO A 262 44.25 -10.05 -21.21
N LEU A 263 43.00 -9.66 -21.44
CA LEU A 263 42.21 -9.97 -22.63
C LEU A 263 41.95 -8.67 -23.42
N PRO A 264 42.85 -8.27 -24.34
CA PRO A 264 42.65 -7.08 -25.16
C PRO A 264 41.38 -7.16 -26.01
N PRO A 265 40.73 -6.03 -26.32
CA PRO A 265 39.51 -6.06 -27.12
C PRO A 265 39.69 -6.69 -28.51
N GLY A 266 38.78 -7.59 -28.88
CA GLY A 266 38.81 -8.33 -30.16
C GLY A 266 40.00 -9.29 -30.34
N SER A 267 40.80 -9.52 -29.28
CA SER A 267 41.90 -10.50 -29.33
C SER A 267 41.38 -11.91 -29.16
N ARG A 268 42.08 -12.90 -29.74
CA ARG A 268 41.86 -14.33 -29.48
C ARG A 268 42.98 -14.85 -28.61
N THR A 269 42.61 -15.51 -27.51
CA THR A 269 43.55 -16.03 -26.50
C THR A 269 43.34 -17.52 -26.33
N GLU A 270 44.41 -18.30 -26.46
CA GLU A 270 44.41 -19.75 -26.20
C GLU A 270 44.59 -20.00 -24.70
N LEU A 271 43.66 -20.76 -24.11
CA LEU A 271 43.58 -21.08 -22.67
C LEU A 271 43.64 -22.60 -22.40
N LYS A 272 44.24 -23.37 -23.32
CA LYS A 272 44.40 -24.80 -23.16
C LYS A 272 45.10 -25.14 -21.84
N HIS A 273 44.52 -26.10 -21.10
CA HIS A 273 44.96 -26.55 -19.76
C HIS A 273 44.93 -25.50 -18.65
N ASP A 274 44.34 -24.33 -18.89
CA ASP A 274 44.34 -23.24 -17.91
C ASP A 274 43.20 -23.36 -16.89
N VAL A 275 42.11 -24.03 -17.25
CA VAL A 275 40.93 -24.24 -16.38
C VAL A 275 41.12 -25.49 -15.52
N VAL A 276 41.35 -25.27 -14.23
CA VAL A 276 41.55 -26.34 -13.24
C VAL A 276 40.79 -25.98 -11.95
N PHE A 277 39.76 -26.76 -11.63
CA PHE A 277 38.98 -26.62 -10.39
C PHE A 277 39.52 -27.53 -9.28
#